data_AF-F2IGC1-F1
#
_entry.id   AF-F2IGC1-F1
#
_cell.length_a   1.000
_cell.length_b   1.000
_cell.length_c   1.000
_cell.angle_alpha   90.00
_cell.angle_beta   90.00
_cell.angle_gamma   90.00
#
_symmetry.space_group_name_H-M   'P 1'
#
loop_
_entity.id
_entity.type
_entity.pdbx_description
1 polymer ?
#
loop_
_entity_poly.entity_id
_entity_poly.type
_entity_poly.pdbx_seq_one_letter_code
_entity_poly.pdbx_strand_id
1 'polypeptide(L)'
;MKYTKLNKNWNVAQSETEPEISVEEIGLGFRFHLNHLQFPHIDEGDKGILKFQEVYAYNLEPINQEEYEQGKFRFKNEELPWGKFYELPNSSWRKDFSADKVVVNNSLKATKLKHFIFFLPNHIFECIAGEYRFQFECVAAEKLEERYPKGYFNHYLALFAVHFDQLNIGSYKVYTNLYIQLEGKKEFELLKEEIKTIKANKDVDAYVKIANYSELPNFGRKQLDEMIKVIETYDTGSKYA
;
A
#
# COMPACT_ATOMS: atom_id res chain seq x y z
N MET A 1 -20.79 10.40 -10.19
CA MET A 1 -19.52 11.03 -9.73
C MET A 1 -18.31 10.48 -10.50
N LYS A 2 -17.20 11.24 -10.65
CA LYS A 2 -15.91 10.69 -11.11
C LYS A 2 -15.02 10.40 -9.90
N TYR A 3 -14.42 9.21 -9.83
CA TYR A 3 -13.54 8.80 -8.73
C TYR A 3 -12.36 7.97 -9.23
N THR A 4 -11.34 7.86 -8.38
CA THR A 4 -10.21 6.93 -8.56
C THR A 4 -10.13 6.01 -7.35
N LYS A 5 -10.22 4.69 -7.56
CA LYS A 5 -10.00 3.70 -6.50
C LYS A 5 -8.50 3.63 -6.17
N LEU A 6 -8.17 3.81 -4.90
CA LEU A 6 -6.79 3.95 -4.41
C LEU A 6 -6.23 2.66 -3.82
N ASN A 7 -7.04 1.89 -3.09
CA ASN A 7 -6.58 0.65 -2.46
C ASN A 7 -6.58 -0.53 -3.44
N LYS A 8 -5.40 -1.01 -3.83
CA LYS A 8 -5.26 -2.09 -4.84
C LYS A 8 -5.11 -3.47 -4.22
N ASN A 9 -4.05 -3.66 -3.42
CA ASN A 9 -3.67 -4.94 -2.81
C ASN A 9 -3.96 -4.98 -1.31
N TRP A 10 -4.76 -4.07 -0.80
CA TRP A 10 -5.10 -4.01 0.61
C TRP A 10 -6.52 -3.50 0.76
N ASN A 11 -7.16 -3.85 1.87
CA ASN A 11 -8.42 -3.28 2.29
C ASN A 11 -8.57 -3.46 3.79
N VAL A 12 -9.51 -2.73 4.37
CA VAL A 12 -9.86 -2.89 5.79
C VAL A 12 -10.51 -4.25 6.04
N ALA A 13 -10.18 -4.86 7.18
CA ALA A 13 -10.82 -6.07 7.69
C ALA A 13 -12.33 -5.87 7.82
N GLN A 14 -13.09 -6.97 7.76
CA GLN A 14 -14.54 -6.95 8.01
C GLN A 14 -14.86 -7.05 9.52
N SER A 15 -13.85 -6.95 10.40
CA SER A 15 -14.05 -7.00 11.84
C SER A 15 -14.66 -5.71 12.37
N GLU A 16 -15.29 -5.78 13.54
CA GLU A 16 -15.86 -4.63 14.26
C GLU A 16 -14.81 -3.74 14.93
N THR A 17 -13.51 -3.99 14.70
CA THR A 17 -12.45 -3.21 15.33
C THR A 17 -12.48 -1.78 14.79
N GLU A 18 -12.68 -0.82 15.70
CA GLU A 18 -12.73 0.58 15.33
C GLU A 18 -11.37 1.07 14.81
N PRO A 19 -11.37 1.93 13.77
CA PRO A 19 -10.15 2.59 13.34
C PRO A 19 -9.71 3.61 14.39
N GLU A 20 -8.42 3.91 14.40
CA GLU A 20 -7.84 4.92 15.27
C GLU A 20 -7.39 6.14 14.45
N ILE A 21 -7.73 7.33 14.93
CA ILE A 21 -7.32 8.60 14.31
C ILE A 21 -6.33 9.30 15.25
N SER A 22 -5.15 9.64 14.72
CA SER A 22 -4.17 10.50 15.38
C SER A 22 -3.98 11.78 14.57
N VAL A 23 -4.13 12.94 15.22
CA VAL A 23 -3.81 14.24 14.60
C VAL A 23 -2.42 14.66 15.08
N GLU A 24 -1.53 14.94 14.15
CA GLU A 24 -0.15 15.39 14.40
C GLU A 24 0.03 16.81 13.85
N GLU A 25 1.10 17.52 14.24
CA GLU A 25 1.33 18.92 13.84
C GLU A 25 1.29 19.14 12.32
N ILE A 26 1.68 18.13 11.55
CA ILE A 26 1.83 18.21 10.09
C ILE A 26 0.82 17.33 9.33
N GLY A 27 -0.14 16.67 10.01
CA GLY A 27 -1.03 15.74 9.31
C GLY A 27 -1.97 14.91 10.18
N LEU A 28 -2.46 13.82 9.59
CA LEU A 28 -3.38 12.88 10.22
C LEU A 28 -2.97 11.44 9.91
N GLY A 29 -2.90 10.60 10.94
CA GLY A 29 -2.77 9.15 10.83
C GLY A 29 -4.13 8.48 11.02
N PHE A 30 -4.50 7.60 10.11
CA PHE A 30 -5.70 6.76 10.19
C PHE A 30 -5.30 5.29 10.18
N ARG A 31 -5.36 4.64 11.33
CA ARG A 31 -4.92 3.25 11.55
C ARG A 31 -6.10 2.29 11.60
N PHE A 32 -5.98 1.14 10.95
CA PHE A 32 -7.03 0.12 10.86
C PHE A 32 -6.46 -1.28 10.64
N HIS A 33 -7.25 -2.32 10.94
CA HIS A 33 -6.89 -3.70 10.66
C HIS A 33 -7.06 -4.04 9.18
N LEU A 34 -6.15 -4.86 8.66
CA LEU A 34 -6.13 -5.27 7.26
C LEU A 34 -6.84 -6.61 7.03
N ASN A 35 -7.42 -6.76 5.83
CA ASN A 35 -8.20 -7.94 5.48
C ASN A 35 -7.31 -9.13 5.03
N HIS A 36 -6.88 -9.94 5.99
CA HIS A 36 -6.12 -11.17 5.73
C HIS A 36 -6.90 -12.23 4.92
N LEU A 37 -8.24 -12.25 5.01
CA LEU A 37 -9.07 -13.20 4.26
C LEU A 37 -9.11 -12.87 2.76
N GLN A 38 -9.06 -11.58 2.42
CA GLN A 38 -9.07 -11.11 1.03
C GLN A 38 -7.67 -11.14 0.39
N PHE A 39 -6.62 -10.91 1.19
CA PHE A 39 -5.26 -10.71 0.69
C PHE A 39 -4.29 -11.71 1.33
N PRO A 40 -3.82 -12.73 0.58
CA PRO A 40 -2.97 -13.80 1.13
C PRO A 40 -1.62 -13.37 1.71
N HIS A 41 -1.18 -12.14 1.43
CA HIS A 41 0.08 -11.59 1.96
C HIS A 41 -0.12 -10.79 3.25
N ILE A 42 -1.35 -10.70 3.76
CA ILE A 42 -1.69 -10.01 5.00
C ILE A 42 -1.98 -11.09 6.04
N ASP A 43 -1.34 -10.99 7.21
CA ASP A 43 -1.64 -11.90 8.33
C ASP A 43 -2.82 -11.37 9.16
N GLU A 44 -3.46 -12.28 9.88
CA GLU A 44 -4.43 -11.91 10.90
C GLU A 44 -3.79 -10.97 11.94
N GLY A 45 -4.46 -9.85 12.20
CA GLY A 45 -3.98 -8.82 13.14
C GLY A 45 -3.10 -7.74 12.51
N ASP A 46 -2.61 -7.91 11.27
CA ASP A 46 -1.85 -6.87 10.58
C ASP A 46 -2.65 -5.56 10.49
N LYS A 47 -1.96 -4.44 10.70
CA LYS A 47 -2.53 -3.09 10.64
C LYS A 47 -1.94 -2.29 9.49
N GLY A 48 -2.77 -1.42 8.92
CA GLY A 48 -2.39 -0.41 7.94
C GLY A 48 -2.60 0.98 8.51
N ILE A 49 -1.82 1.94 8.02
CA ILE A 49 -1.92 3.36 8.36
C ILE A 49 -2.02 4.15 7.06
N LEU A 50 -3.08 4.95 6.93
CA LEU A 50 -3.14 6.04 5.96
C LEU A 50 -2.61 7.31 6.63
N LYS A 51 -1.51 7.84 6.13
CA LYS A 51 -0.95 9.12 6.57
C LYS A 51 -1.32 10.20 5.57
N PHE A 52 -2.01 11.23 6.04
CA PHE A 52 -2.41 12.39 5.25
C PHE A 52 -1.56 13.60 5.62
N GLN A 53 -1.17 14.38 4.61
CA GLN A 53 -0.39 15.61 4.78
C GLN A 53 -1.19 16.82 4.29
N GLU A 54 -0.89 17.99 4.85
CA GLU A 54 -1.65 19.23 4.59
C GLU A 54 -3.16 19.00 4.80
N VAL A 55 -3.53 18.49 5.97
CA VAL A 55 -4.92 18.13 6.30
C VAL A 55 -5.70 19.38 6.68
N TYR A 56 -6.75 19.68 5.93
CA TYR A 56 -7.70 20.75 6.23
C TYR A 56 -8.73 20.28 7.26
N ALA A 57 -9.42 19.19 6.97
CA ALA A 57 -10.45 18.63 7.82
C ALA A 57 -10.66 17.15 7.53
N TYR A 58 -11.22 16.43 8.50
CA TYR A 58 -11.68 15.06 8.33
C TYR A 58 -13.05 14.86 8.98
N ASN A 59 -13.70 13.75 8.65
CA ASN A 59 -14.90 13.26 9.33
C ASN A 59 -14.83 11.74 9.44
N LEU A 60 -15.40 11.19 10.51
CA LEU A 60 -15.62 9.74 10.67
C LEU A 60 -17.08 9.54 11.02
N GLU A 61 -17.88 9.22 10.01
CA GLU A 61 -19.33 9.12 10.14
C GLU A 61 -19.73 7.66 10.45
N PRO A 62 -20.55 7.40 11.49
CA PRO A 62 -20.98 6.05 11.85
C PRO A 62 -22.13 5.59 10.95
N ILE A 63 -21.81 5.36 9.68
CA ILE A 63 -22.71 4.78 8.68
C ILE A 63 -22.17 3.42 8.29
N ASN A 64 -23.03 2.40 8.28
CA ASN A 64 -22.71 1.07 7.75
C ASN A 64 -23.23 0.86 6.32
N GLN A 65 -22.98 -0.32 5.74
CA GLN A 65 -23.37 -0.62 4.36
C GLN A 65 -24.89 -0.58 4.15
N GLU A 66 -25.67 -1.12 5.08
CA GLU A 66 -27.13 -1.17 4.97
C GLU A 66 -27.71 0.24 4.94
N GLU A 67 -27.23 1.11 5.82
CA GLU A 67 -27.62 2.52 5.89
C GLU A 67 -27.22 3.29 4.65
N TYR A 68 -26.05 3.00 4.10
CA TYR A 68 -25.60 3.56 2.83
C TYR A 68 -26.53 3.17 1.67
N GLU A 69 -26.91 1.89 1.58
CA GLU A 69 -27.85 1.38 0.58
C GLU A 69 -29.26 1.96 0.74
N GLN A 70 -29.66 2.30 1.97
CA GLN A 70 -30.90 3.02 2.27
C GLN A 70 -30.83 4.53 1.94
N GLY A 71 -29.69 5.03 1.46
CA GLY A 71 -29.51 6.42 1.06
C GLY A 71 -29.29 7.39 2.23
N LYS A 72 -28.81 6.92 3.38
CA LYS A 72 -28.47 7.78 4.53
C LYS A 72 -27.19 8.61 4.33
N PHE A 73 -26.49 8.43 3.21
CA PHE A 73 -25.33 9.24 2.83
C PHE A 73 -25.59 10.02 1.53
N ARG A 74 -24.82 11.08 1.31
CA ARG A 74 -25.02 12.00 0.16
C ARG A 74 -24.68 11.39 -1.21
N PHE A 75 -23.90 10.31 -1.24
CA PHE A 75 -23.59 9.56 -2.46
C PHE A 75 -24.35 8.24 -2.47
N LYS A 76 -24.59 7.73 -3.67
CA LYS A 76 -25.23 6.42 -3.88
C LYS A 76 -24.21 5.38 -4.33
N ASN A 77 -24.53 4.11 -4.08
CA ASN A 77 -23.65 3.00 -4.42
C ASN A 77 -23.31 2.92 -5.92
N GLU A 78 -24.21 3.35 -6.81
CA GLU A 78 -23.95 3.41 -8.26
C GLU A 78 -22.93 4.51 -8.63
N GLU A 79 -22.80 5.54 -7.80
CA GLU A 79 -21.86 6.65 -8.02
C GLU A 79 -20.52 6.43 -7.35
N LEU A 80 -20.54 5.76 -6.19
CA LEU A 80 -19.37 5.52 -5.37
C LEU A 80 -19.56 4.20 -4.60
N PRO A 81 -19.02 3.08 -5.10
CA PRO A 81 -19.32 1.77 -4.51
C PRO A 81 -18.76 1.60 -3.08
N TRP A 82 -19.51 0.91 -2.23
CA TRP A 82 -19.10 0.62 -0.84
C TRP A 82 -17.80 -0.21 -0.73
N GLY A 83 -17.14 -0.10 0.43
CA GLY A 83 -16.06 -0.98 0.86
C GLY A 83 -14.71 -0.77 0.18
N LYS A 84 -14.43 0.43 -0.36
CA LYS A 84 -13.13 0.80 -0.95
C LYS A 84 -12.69 2.20 -0.52
N PHE A 85 -11.44 2.52 -0.82
CA PHE A 85 -10.83 3.82 -0.63
C PHE A 85 -10.68 4.57 -1.96
N TYR A 86 -11.10 5.83 -2.00
CA TYR A 86 -11.19 6.62 -3.22
C TYR A 86 -10.62 8.04 -3.09
N GLU A 87 -10.09 8.56 -4.19
CA GLU A 87 -9.91 10.00 -4.43
C GLU A 87 -11.08 10.52 -5.29
N LEU A 88 -11.63 11.67 -4.91
CA LEU A 88 -12.70 12.37 -5.62
C LEU A 88 -12.17 13.68 -6.24
N PRO A 89 -11.59 13.64 -7.45
CA PRO A 89 -10.84 14.76 -8.04
C PRO A 89 -11.69 16.00 -8.36
N ASN A 90 -13.02 15.85 -8.49
CA ASN A 90 -13.95 16.94 -8.81
C ASN A 90 -15.08 17.03 -7.79
N SER A 91 -14.83 16.69 -6.53
CA SER A 91 -15.86 16.81 -5.49
C SER A 91 -16.13 18.27 -5.14
N SER A 92 -17.37 18.56 -4.74
CA SER A 92 -17.77 19.89 -4.27
C SER A 92 -17.59 20.00 -2.75
N TRP A 93 -16.51 19.43 -2.19
CA TRP A 93 -16.28 19.28 -0.75
C TRP A 93 -16.43 20.58 0.05
N ARG A 94 -16.18 21.74 -0.56
CA ARG A 94 -16.44 23.04 0.10
C ARG A 94 -17.91 23.29 0.44
N LYS A 95 -18.83 22.60 -0.24
CA LYS A 95 -20.28 22.71 -0.10
C LYS A 95 -20.89 21.46 0.52
N ASP A 96 -20.37 20.28 0.17
CA ASP A 96 -21.01 18.99 0.48
C ASP A 96 -20.29 18.15 1.54
N PHE A 97 -19.14 18.60 2.06
CA PHE A 97 -18.45 17.92 3.16
C PHE A 97 -19.25 18.06 4.45
N SER A 98 -19.18 17.02 5.30
CA SER A 98 -19.94 16.94 6.55
C SER A 98 -19.85 18.22 7.40
N ALA A 99 -20.98 18.59 8.00
CA ALA A 99 -21.07 19.69 8.94
C ALA A 99 -20.27 19.37 10.21
N ASP A 100 -20.27 18.11 10.64
CA ASP A 100 -19.63 17.60 11.87
C ASP A 100 -18.13 17.31 11.71
N LYS A 101 -17.52 17.84 10.65
CA LYS A 101 -16.08 17.71 10.40
C LYS A 101 -15.25 18.25 11.56
N VAL A 102 -14.11 17.61 11.78
CA VAL A 102 -13.03 18.14 12.61
C VAL A 102 -12.08 18.92 11.71
N VAL A 103 -11.95 20.23 11.96
CA VAL A 103 -11.00 21.10 11.23
C VAL A 103 -9.62 20.99 11.88
N VAL A 104 -8.64 20.55 11.09
CA VAL A 104 -7.24 20.41 11.51
C VAL A 104 -6.45 21.68 11.21
N ASN A 105 -6.56 22.21 9.99
CA ASN A 105 -5.87 23.44 9.60
C ASN A 105 -6.67 24.29 8.60
N ASN A 106 -7.27 25.38 9.09
CA ASN A 106 -8.09 26.28 8.29
C ASN A 106 -7.28 27.28 7.42
N SER A 107 -5.95 27.33 7.57
CA SER A 107 -5.10 28.25 6.81
C SER A 107 -4.70 27.72 5.43
N LEU A 108 -4.96 26.44 5.16
CA LEU A 108 -4.53 25.78 3.93
C LEU A 108 -5.26 26.29 2.69
N LYS A 109 -4.50 26.51 1.62
CA LYS A 109 -5.05 26.91 0.33
C LYS A 109 -5.67 25.72 -0.38
N ALA A 110 -6.99 25.73 -0.43
CA ALA A 110 -7.79 24.64 -0.98
C ALA A 110 -7.64 24.35 -2.48
N THR A 111 -6.89 25.14 -3.25
CA THR A 111 -6.55 24.81 -4.65
C THR A 111 -5.61 23.61 -4.79
N LYS A 112 -4.96 23.18 -3.71
CA LYS A 112 -4.04 22.02 -3.69
C LYS A 112 -4.63 20.80 -2.98
N LEU A 113 -5.83 20.93 -2.41
CA LEU A 113 -6.41 19.89 -1.58
C LEU A 113 -7.28 18.94 -2.40
N LYS A 114 -7.17 17.67 -2.06
CA LYS A 114 -7.94 16.56 -2.61
C LYS A 114 -8.95 16.09 -1.58
N HIS A 115 -9.97 15.40 -2.07
CA HIS A 115 -10.98 14.77 -1.23
C HIS A 115 -10.81 13.26 -1.29
N PHE A 116 -10.50 12.68 -0.14
CA PHE A 116 -10.37 11.25 0.08
C PHE A 116 -11.57 10.71 0.86
N ILE A 117 -12.06 9.55 0.48
CA ILE A 117 -13.17 8.86 1.16
C ILE A 117 -12.90 7.37 1.25
N PHE A 118 -13.05 6.80 2.44
CA PHE A 118 -12.86 5.39 2.74
C PHE A 118 -14.11 4.82 3.38
N PHE A 119 -14.70 3.82 2.73
CA PHE A 119 -15.81 3.05 3.29
C PHE A 119 -15.28 1.87 4.11
N LEU A 120 -15.48 1.95 5.43
CA LEU A 120 -15.18 0.90 6.41
C LEU A 120 -16.45 0.09 6.69
N PRO A 121 -16.40 -1.06 7.41
CA PRO A 121 -17.59 -1.86 7.68
C PRO A 121 -18.72 -1.08 8.38
N ASN A 122 -18.36 -0.25 9.35
CA ASN A 122 -19.31 0.48 10.21
C ASN A 122 -19.13 2.01 10.16
N HIS A 123 -18.26 2.51 9.28
CA HIS A 123 -17.96 3.94 9.20
C HIS A 123 -17.68 4.38 7.78
N ILE A 124 -17.89 5.67 7.51
CA ILE A 124 -17.33 6.36 6.35
C ILE A 124 -16.31 7.38 6.87
N PHE A 125 -15.04 7.17 6.51
CA PHE A 125 -14.00 8.15 6.77
C PHE A 125 -13.85 9.08 5.57
N GLU A 126 -13.80 10.39 5.81
CA GLU A 126 -13.53 11.40 4.81
C GLU A 126 -12.40 12.30 5.25
N CYS A 127 -11.55 12.72 4.30
CA CYS A 127 -10.42 13.59 4.57
C CYS A 127 -10.18 14.55 3.41
N ILE A 128 -10.00 15.84 3.74
CA ILE A 128 -9.54 16.87 2.83
C ILE A 128 -8.06 17.12 3.13
N ALA A 129 -7.18 16.71 2.23
CA ALA A 129 -5.74 16.75 2.41
C ALA A 129 -5.01 17.01 1.09
N GLY A 130 -3.76 17.48 1.15
CA GLY A 130 -2.93 17.66 -0.06
C GLY A 130 -2.58 16.33 -0.71
N GLU A 131 -2.18 15.36 0.11
CA GLU A 131 -1.79 14.02 -0.31
C GLU A 131 -2.03 12.98 0.78
N TYR A 132 -1.89 11.71 0.39
CA TYR A 132 -1.92 10.57 1.30
C TYR A 132 -0.79 9.60 0.98
N ARG A 133 -0.39 8.82 1.97
CA ARG A 133 0.48 7.65 1.82
C ARG A 133 -0.09 6.49 2.63
N PHE A 134 -0.16 5.32 2.02
CA PHE A 134 -0.45 4.10 2.74
C PHE A 134 0.86 3.46 3.24
N GLN A 135 0.83 2.93 4.46
CA GLN A 135 1.93 2.19 5.07
C GLN A 135 1.36 0.99 5.82
N PHE A 136 2.02 -0.15 5.69
CA PHE A 136 1.77 -1.27 6.59
C PHE A 136 2.52 -1.05 7.90
N GLU A 137 1.90 -1.38 9.03
CA GLU A 137 2.55 -1.40 10.33
C GLU A 137 3.39 -2.69 10.42
N CYS A 138 4.63 -2.63 9.94
CA CYS A 138 5.39 -3.82 9.60
C CYS A 138 6.32 -4.34 10.69
N VAL A 139 5.85 -5.29 11.48
CA VAL A 139 6.75 -6.10 12.33
C VAL A 139 7.64 -7.02 11.47
N ALA A 140 7.18 -7.43 10.28
CA ALA A 140 7.92 -8.37 9.44
C ALA A 140 9.18 -7.75 8.82
N ALA A 141 9.17 -6.48 8.44
CA ALA A 141 10.30 -5.76 7.86
C ALA A 141 11.42 -5.64 8.89
N GLU A 142 11.09 -5.21 10.12
CA GLU A 142 12.04 -5.13 11.24
C GLU A 142 12.70 -6.48 11.51
N LYS A 143 11.91 -7.56 11.59
CA LYS A 143 12.43 -8.93 11.78
C LYS A 143 13.34 -9.39 10.63
N LEU A 144 13.00 -9.03 9.39
CA LEU A 144 13.81 -9.36 8.22
C LEU A 144 15.08 -8.53 8.19
N GLU A 145 15.06 -7.26 8.56
CA GLU A 145 16.25 -6.40 8.66
C GLU A 145 17.21 -6.91 9.74
N GLU A 146 16.70 -7.34 10.89
CA GLU A 146 17.53 -7.98 11.93
C GLU A 146 18.19 -9.27 11.42
N ARG A 147 17.46 -10.10 10.68
CA ARG A 147 17.94 -11.40 10.19
C ARG A 147 18.81 -11.29 8.93
N TYR A 148 18.56 -10.27 8.12
CA TYR A 148 19.20 -9.99 6.83
C TYR A 148 19.64 -8.52 6.77
N PRO A 149 20.65 -8.11 7.57
CA PRO A 149 21.00 -6.70 7.78
C PRO A 149 21.61 -6.01 6.56
N LYS A 150 21.98 -6.79 5.53
CA LYS A 150 22.40 -6.23 4.23
C LYS A 150 21.22 -5.96 3.31
N GLY A 151 20.12 -6.70 3.47
CA GLY A 151 18.85 -6.43 2.80
C GLY A 151 18.95 -6.39 1.28
N TYR A 152 19.85 -7.16 0.66
CA TYR A 152 20.05 -7.13 -0.79
C TYR A 152 18.75 -7.46 -1.53
N PHE A 153 17.99 -8.44 -1.05
CA PHE A 153 16.74 -8.83 -1.69
C PHE A 153 15.64 -7.80 -1.49
N ASN A 154 15.57 -7.15 -0.32
CA ASN A 154 14.65 -6.05 -0.09
C ASN A 154 14.96 -4.87 -1.02
N HIS A 155 16.24 -4.49 -1.12
CA HIS A 155 16.72 -3.46 -2.05
C HIS A 155 16.39 -3.80 -3.50
N TYR A 156 16.63 -5.04 -3.91
CA TYR A 156 16.29 -5.54 -5.25
C TYR A 156 14.78 -5.40 -5.54
N LEU A 157 13.90 -5.78 -4.61
CA LEU A 157 12.46 -5.67 -4.78
C LEU A 157 11.98 -4.21 -4.83
N ALA A 158 12.53 -3.35 -3.97
CA ALA A 158 12.18 -1.93 -3.93
C ALA A 158 12.55 -1.23 -5.25
N LEU A 159 13.77 -1.46 -5.75
CA LEU A 159 14.21 -0.92 -7.04
C LEU A 159 13.41 -1.50 -8.22
N PHE A 160 13.05 -2.80 -8.17
CA PHE A 160 12.17 -3.38 -9.19
C PHE A 160 10.83 -2.65 -9.25
N ALA A 161 10.23 -2.40 -8.08
CA ALA A 161 8.92 -1.74 -7.96
C ALA A 161 8.89 -0.32 -8.51
N VAL A 162 10.02 0.40 -8.45
CA VAL A 162 10.13 1.76 -8.98
C VAL A 162 10.23 1.77 -10.51
N HIS A 163 10.85 0.75 -11.10
CA HIS A 163 11.20 0.75 -12.52
C HIS A 163 10.30 -0.13 -13.40
N PHE A 164 9.58 -1.10 -12.83
CA PHE A 164 8.83 -2.09 -13.60
C PHE A 164 7.42 -2.29 -13.04
N ASP A 165 6.42 -2.21 -13.91
CA ASP A 165 5.02 -2.47 -13.61
C ASP A 165 4.54 -3.84 -14.12
N GLN A 166 5.35 -4.51 -14.95
CA GLN A 166 5.04 -5.82 -15.53
C GLN A 166 5.67 -6.98 -14.76
N LEU A 167 4.82 -7.85 -14.22
CA LEU A 167 5.21 -9.04 -13.46
C LEU A 167 5.36 -10.26 -14.37
N ASN A 168 6.42 -10.29 -15.18
CA ASN A 168 6.72 -11.42 -16.07
C ASN A 168 8.23 -11.71 -16.17
N ILE A 169 8.56 -12.91 -16.65
CA ILE A 169 9.95 -13.40 -16.77
C ILE A 169 10.84 -12.46 -17.59
N GLY A 170 10.30 -11.85 -18.65
CA GLY A 170 11.04 -10.92 -19.49
C GLY A 170 11.48 -9.68 -18.70
N SER A 171 10.54 -9.10 -17.97
CA SER A 171 10.77 -7.93 -17.12
C SER A 171 11.77 -8.25 -16.00
N TYR A 172 11.65 -9.42 -15.36
CA TYR A 172 12.62 -9.85 -14.35
C TYR A 172 14.03 -9.95 -14.92
N LYS A 173 14.22 -10.53 -16.11
CA LYS A 173 15.55 -10.64 -16.75
C LYS A 173 16.14 -9.28 -17.11
N VAL A 174 15.32 -8.38 -17.67
CA VAL A 174 15.76 -7.01 -18.01
C VAL A 174 16.16 -6.26 -16.74
N TYR A 175 15.36 -6.38 -15.68
CA TYR A 175 15.69 -5.74 -14.42
C TYR A 175 16.91 -6.35 -13.75
N THR A 176 17.06 -7.68 -13.72
CA THR A 176 18.26 -8.32 -13.17
C THR A 176 19.52 -7.80 -13.85
N ASN A 177 19.44 -7.57 -15.17
CA ASN A 177 20.51 -6.94 -15.92
C ASN A 177 20.83 -5.52 -15.43
N LEU A 178 19.79 -4.69 -15.34
CA LEU A 178 19.90 -3.32 -14.88
C LEU A 178 20.48 -3.23 -13.46
N TYR A 179 20.00 -4.09 -12.55
CA TYR A 179 20.51 -4.19 -11.18
C TYR A 179 22.01 -4.50 -11.17
N ILE A 180 22.48 -5.46 -11.99
CA ILE A 180 23.92 -5.76 -12.11
C ILE A 180 24.71 -4.56 -12.66
N GLN A 181 24.14 -3.79 -13.58
CA GLN A 181 24.78 -2.59 -14.14
C GLN A 181 24.88 -1.46 -13.13
N LEU A 182 23.90 -1.32 -12.24
CA LEU A 182 23.84 -0.27 -11.22
C LEU A 182 24.68 -0.62 -9.99
N GLU A 183 24.48 -1.83 -9.45
CA GLU A 183 25.04 -2.27 -8.15
C GLU A 183 26.32 -3.11 -8.30
N GLY A 184 26.55 -3.65 -9.51
CA GLY A 184 27.72 -4.45 -9.83
C GLY A 184 27.56 -5.95 -9.56
N LYS A 185 28.39 -6.74 -10.26
CA LYS A 185 28.36 -8.22 -10.20
C LYS A 185 28.59 -8.76 -8.79
N LYS A 186 29.43 -8.10 -7.99
CA LYS A 186 29.74 -8.54 -6.62
C LYS A 186 28.50 -8.48 -5.72
N GLU A 187 27.74 -7.40 -5.78
CA GLU A 187 26.51 -7.28 -5.01
C GLU A 187 25.43 -8.25 -5.48
N PHE A 188 25.33 -8.48 -6.78
CA PHE A 188 24.41 -9.47 -7.33
C PHE A 188 24.72 -10.92 -6.87
N GLU A 189 25.98 -11.29 -6.72
CA GLU A 189 26.33 -12.59 -6.14
C GLU A 189 26.00 -12.66 -4.63
N LEU A 190 26.15 -11.55 -3.89
CA LEU A 190 25.72 -11.48 -2.49
C LEU A 190 24.19 -11.58 -2.34
N LEU A 191 23.43 -10.99 -3.28
CA LEU A 191 21.98 -11.16 -3.39
C LEU A 191 21.60 -12.63 -3.56
N LYS A 192 22.28 -13.37 -4.47
CA LYS A 192 22.04 -14.80 -4.67
C LYS A 192 22.30 -15.61 -3.40
N GLU A 193 23.38 -15.33 -2.67
CA GLU A 193 23.67 -16.00 -1.40
C GLU A 193 22.62 -15.68 -0.34
N GLU A 194 22.19 -14.43 -0.22
CA GLU A 194 21.13 -14.03 0.71
C GLU A 194 19.80 -14.75 0.39
N ILE A 195 19.42 -14.86 -0.88
CA ILE A 195 18.23 -15.63 -1.32
C ILE A 195 18.33 -17.10 -0.89
N LYS A 196 19.50 -17.74 -0.99
CA LYS A 196 19.69 -19.11 -0.50
C LYS A 196 19.44 -19.20 0.99
N THR A 197 19.95 -18.26 1.78
CA THR A 197 19.71 -18.19 3.23
C THR A 197 18.24 -17.98 3.56
N ILE A 198 17.55 -17.07 2.86
CA ILE A 198 16.11 -16.81 3.01
C ILE A 198 15.30 -18.08 2.76
N LYS A 199 15.63 -18.82 1.69
CA LYS A 199 14.97 -20.11 1.37
C LYS A 199 15.22 -21.16 2.44
N ALA A 200 16.46 -21.31 2.93
CA ALA A 200 16.80 -22.26 3.98
C ALA A 200 16.06 -21.96 5.30
N ASN A 201 15.86 -20.68 5.59
CA ASN A 201 15.15 -20.20 6.77
C ASN A 201 13.63 -20.21 6.65
N LYS A 202 13.08 -20.52 5.46
CA LYS A 202 11.64 -20.49 5.13
C LYS A 202 11.01 -19.09 5.25
N ASP A 203 11.79 -18.04 5.00
CA ASP A 203 11.33 -16.65 5.13
C ASP A 203 10.78 -16.05 3.82
N VAL A 204 10.71 -16.84 2.74
CA VAL A 204 10.31 -16.34 1.41
C VAL A 204 8.93 -15.69 1.41
N ASP A 205 7.97 -16.21 2.19
CA ASP A 205 6.62 -15.63 2.25
C ASP A 205 6.59 -14.24 2.86
N ALA A 206 7.52 -13.93 3.78
CA ALA A 206 7.65 -12.59 4.34
C ALA A 206 8.02 -11.56 3.25
N TYR A 207 8.79 -11.97 2.24
CA TYR A 207 9.14 -11.09 1.11
C TYR A 207 7.98 -10.86 0.12
N VAL A 208 6.96 -11.73 0.09
CA VAL A 208 5.71 -11.42 -0.64
C VAL A 208 5.03 -10.21 0.00
N LYS A 209 5.06 -10.12 1.33
CA LYS A 209 4.52 -8.96 2.05
C LYS A 209 5.30 -7.70 1.70
N ILE A 210 6.61 -7.74 1.88
CA ILE A 210 7.50 -6.60 1.60
C ILE A 210 7.35 -6.10 0.15
N ALA A 211 7.22 -7.00 -0.82
CA ALA A 211 7.00 -6.61 -2.21
C ALA A 211 5.66 -5.84 -2.40
N ASN A 212 4.59 -6.27 -1.73
CA ASN A 212 3.30 -5.58 -1.75
C ASN A 212 3.34 -4.23 -1.00
N TYR A 213 4.31 -4.03 -0.09
CA TYR A 213 4.50 -2.78 0.63
C TYR A 213 5.14 -1.72 -0.26
N SER A 214 5.89 -2.17 -1.27
CA SER A 214 6.41 -1.33 -2.36
C SER A 214 5.37 -1.11 -3.48
N GLU A 215 4.09 -1.35 -3.20
CA GLU A 215 2.95 -1.16 -4.11
C GLU A 215 2.99 -1.96 -5.42
N LEU A 216 3.73 -3.07 -5.49
CA LEU A 216 3.71 -3.96 -6.67
C LEU A 216 2.34 -4.63 -6.84
N PRO A 217 1.48 -4.20 -7.79
CA PRO A 217 0.13 -4.71 -7.92
C PRO A 217 0.14 -6.18 -8.35
N ASN A 218 -0.70 -7.02 -7.73
CA ASN A 218 -0.81 -8.46 -8.05
C ASN A 218 0.49 -9.28 -7.85
N PHE A 219 1.41 -8.82 -7.02
CA PHE A 219 2.62 -9.58 -6.69
C PHE A 219 2.32 -10.65 -5.65
N GLY A 220 2.30 -11.91 -6.07
CA GLY A 220 2.06 -13.06 -5.21
C GLY A 220 3.24 -14.02 -5.14
N ARG A 221 3.04 -15.14 -4.44
CA ARG A 221 4.08 -16.17 -4.27
C ARG A 221 4.63 -16.69 -5.59
N LYS A 222 3.76 -16.90 -6.58
CA LYS A 222 4.15 -17.33 -7.93
C LYS A 222 5.12 -16.34 -8.58
N GLN A 223 4.82 -15.05 -8.54
CA GLN A 223 5.66 -14.00 -9.13
C GLN A 223 7.01 -13.92 -8.41
N LEU A 224 7.02 -14.04 -7.08
CA LEU A 224 8.25 -14.07 -6.30
C LEU A 224 9.12 -15.28 -6.65
N ASP A 225 8.54 -16.48 -6.75
CA ASP A 225 9.27 -17.70 -7.11
C ASP A 225 9.84 -17.61 -8.54
N GLU A 226 9.09 -17.05 -9.50
CA GLU A 226 9.58 -16.80 -10.85
C GLU A 226 10.75 -15.81 -10.88
N MET A 227 10.65 -14.72 -10.11
CA MET A 227 11.71 -13.72 -9.98
C MET A 227 12.98 -14.31 -9.33
N ILE A 228 12.82 -15.05 -8.23
CA ILE A 228 13.92 -15.76 -7.56
C ILE A 228 14.59 -16.72 -8.54
N LYS A 229 13.81 -17.50 -9.29
CA LYS A 229 14.35 -18.42 -10.29
C LYS A 229 15.15 -17.70 -11.37
N VAL A 230 14.69 -16.53 -11.83
CA VAL A 230 15.47 -15.71 -12.77
C VAL A 230 16.78 -15.27 -12.13
N ILE A 231 16.78 -14.75 -10.90
CA ILE A 231 18.00 -14.32 -10.19
C ILE A 231 18.99 -15.49 -10.03
N GLU A 232 18.51 -16.64 -9.56
CA GLU A 232 19.33 -17.83 -9.31
C GLU A 232 19.98 -18.38 -10.59
N THR A 233 19.27 -18.31 -11.72
CA THR A 233 19.72 -18.84 -13.01
C THR A 233 20.40 -17.79 -13.90
N TYR A 234 20.49 -16.53 -13.44
CA TYR A 234 21.06 -15.46 -14.24
C TYR A 234 22.58 -15.60 -14.37
N ASP A 235 23.05 -15.71 -15.62
CA ASP A 235 24.46 -15.79 -15.95
C ASP A 235 25.07 -14.39 -16.11
N THR A 236 25.94 -14.02 -15.18
CA THR A 236 26.66 -12.74 -15.16
C THR A 236 27.78 -12.66 -16.19
N GLY A 237 28.07 -13.77 -16.90
CA GLY A 237 29.03 -13.86 -18.00
C GLY A 237 28.46 -13.64 -19.40
N SER A 238 27.12 -13.56 -19.54
CA SER A 238 26.46 -13.30 -20.83
C SER A 238 26.80 -11.90 -21.36
N LYS A 239 27.07 -11.79 -22.67
CA LYS A 239 27.46 -10.54 -23.39
C LYS A 239 26.42 -9.40 -23.34
N TYR A 240 25.28 -9.62 -22.71
CA TYR A 240 24.22 -8.63 -22.54
C TYR A 240 24.11 -8.09 -21.10
N ALA A 241 24.98 -8.54 -20.19
CA ALA A 241 25.22 -7.96 -18.86
C ALA A 241 25.82 -6.55 -18.96
#